data_AF-A0A8H7NEK5-F1
#
_entry.id   AF-A0A8H7NEK5-F1
#
_cell.length_a   1.000
_cell.length_b   1.000
_cell.length_c   1.000
_cell.angle_alpha   90.00
_cell.angle_beta   90.00
_cell.angle_gamma   90.00
#
_symmetry.space_group_name_H-M   'P 1'
#
loop_
_entity.id
_entity.type
_entity.pdbx_description
1 polymer ?
#
loop_
_entity_poly.entity_id
_entity_poly.type
_entity_poly.pdbx_seq_one_letter_code
_entity_poly.pdbx_strand_id
1 'polypeptide(L)'
;MSQPDEQPTVLQVPLASTPARPKSSSSHANSPLSFPGSVPGVNSQLQGGLVVFSGGSAANNLVDVFEHVRDANQCTLSYVIPISDNGGSSSEIIRVFGGPGIGDVRSRLVRLIPNNDNPENIAIKNFFNHRLPRVHSSARAEWFEILEATHPLWDHISSPKRELIRSILNSFNLEAVKRMRPSSRFDYSGASIGNIFLTGARLFTGSFEAAIYLLSSICAVPERISVLPALNTNFAHHIAAGLKDGTIITGQNDISHPSVPTRAVPGSGLITPGVQTPVPETEEHDKVEDANLPGSLPSLRRPAIVFSKDDEEDLPSRIDRIWYINPYGQEIRIPANPRVLDALQSANTVIYCIGSLFTSLIPSLVLKGVGDAIASPLTRKILILNGSVDRETGPADEPMSGLDFVAAIAHACSDSRGLPKPSEDEYCRYVSHVIYIEGPTAPKVDRQLFSQLGIDCTRAYGPKDGSGRGGRYDSKALQQALESIVGRKDSRLDRSRRNTLVG
;
A
#
# COMPACT_ATOMS: atom_id res chain seq x y z
N MET A 1 72.46 -23.17 -37.96
CA MET A 1 71.77 -21.89 -38.22
C MET A 1 70.31 -22.09 -37.79
N SER A 2 69.96 -22.24 -36.52
CA SER A 2 70.26 -21.39 -35.35
C SER A 2 69.67 -20.00 -35.55
N GLN A 3 68.36 -19.86 -35.37
CA GLN A 3 67.70 -18.60 -35.08
C GLN A 3 67.56 -18.47 -33.55
N PRO A 4 67.78 -17.27 -32.97
CA PRO A 4 67.90 -17.10 -31.52
C PRO A 4 66.57 -16.73 -30.86
N ASP A 5 66.52 -17.05 -29.55
CA ASP A 5 65.49 -16.67 -28.58
C ASP A 5 65.37 -15.14 -28.41
N GLU A 6 64.14 -14.63 -28.47
CA GLU A 6 63.79 -13.29 -27.97
C GLU A 6 62.92 -13.43 -26.71
N GLN A 7 63.44 -12.91 -25.59
CA GLN A 7 62.73 -12.73 -24.32
C GLN A 7 61.74 -11.54 -24.40
N PRO A 8 60.58 -11.61 -23.72
CA PRO A 8 59.64 -10.49 -23.71
C PRO A 8 60.04 -9.40 -22.68
N THR A 9 60.15 -8.18 -23.17
CA THR A 9 60.47 -6.94 -22.46
C THR A 9 59.33 -6.51 -21.52
N VAL A 10 59.65 -6.29 -20.24
CA VAL A 10 58.74 -5.76 -19.21
C VAL A 10 58.60 -4.24 -19.38
N LEU A 11 57.36 -3.77 -19.61
CA LEU A 11 56.99 -2.35 -19.65
C LEU A 11 56.94 -1.75 -18.23
N GLN A 12 57.92 -0.91 -17.90
CA GLN A 12 57.89 -0.04 -16.71
C GLN A 12 57.04 1.21 -16.97
N VAL A 13 56.02 1.41 -16.14
CA VAL A 13 55.19 2.64 -16.10
C VAL A 13 55.76 3.58 -15.03
N PRO A 14 55.99 4.89 -15.29
CA PRO A 14 56.54 5.81 -14.28
C PRO A 14 55.48 6.29 -13.28
N LEU A 15 55.83 6.28 -11.99
CA LEU A 15 55.05 6.88 -10.89
C LEU A 15 55.08 8.42 -10.98
N ALA A 16 53.91 9.06 -11.03
CA ALA A 16 53.78 10.51 -10.95
C ALA A 16 53.71 10.98 -9.48
N SER A 17 54.49 12.02 -9.19
CA SER A 17 54.74 12.67 -7.91
C SER A 17 53.60 13.56 -7.40
N THR A 18 53.42 13.58 -6.08
CA THR A 18 52.57 14.48 -5.29
C THR A 18 53.04 15.95 -5.33
N PRO A 19 52.15 16.95 -5.32
CA PRO A 19 52.56 18.34 -5.06
C PRO A 19 52.24 18.80 -3.63
N ALA A 20 53.18 19.56 -3.09
CA ALA A 20 53.20 20.15 -1.75
C ALA A 20 52.41 21.47 -1.66
N ARG A 21 51.99 21.80 -0.42
CA ARG A 21 51.39 23.08 0.02
C ARG A 21 52.35 24.28 -0.14
N PRO A 22 51.80 25.50 -0.30
CA PRO A 22 52.42 26.70 0.25
C PRO A 22 51.54 27.42 1.29
N LYS A 23 52.21 28.12 2.23
CA LYS A 23 51.65 28.89 3.34
C LYS A 23 51.45 30.39 2.98
N SER A 24 50.33 30.93 3.49
CA SER A 24 49.94 32.29 3.91
C SER A 24 50.84 33.53 3.69
N SER A 25 50.22 34.67 3.30
CA SER A 25 49.87 35.79 4.21
C SER A 25 49.10 36.96 3.53
N SER A 26 47.98 37.40 4.16
CA SER A 26 47.32 38.74 4.26
C SER A 26 47.29 39.69 3.04
N SER A 27 46.26 40.46 2.70
CA SER A 27 45.05 40.97 3.36
C SER A 27 44.24 41.73 2.29
N HIS A 28 42.90 41.66 2.29
CA HIS A 28 41.99 42.80 2.09
C HIS A 28 40.53 42.29 2.01
N ALA A 29 39.66 42.97 2.75
CA ALA A 29 38.23 42.75 2.80
C ALA A 29 37.56 43.14 1.48
N ASN A 30 36.58 42.35 1.02
CA ASN A 30 35.37 42.86 0.39
C ASN A 30 34.28 41.76 0.30
N SER A 31 33.11 42.15 0.79
CA SER A 31 31.73 41.69 0.55
C SER A 31 31.48 40.52 -0.44
N PRO A 32 30.65 39.53 -0.07
CA PRO A 32 30.13 38.57 -1.04
C PRO A 32 29.01 39.20 -1.88
N LEU A 33 29.17 39.07 -3.19
CA LEU A 33 28.20 39.36 -4.23
C LEU A 33 26.89 38.60 -3.98
N SER A 34 25.81 39.37 -3.89
CA SER A 34 24.43 38.90 -3.81
C SER A 34 23.97 38.35 -5.16
N PHE A 35 23.63 37.06 -5.21
CA PHE A 35 22.86 36.47 -6.32
C PHE A 35 21.38 36.88 -6.19
N PRO A 36 20.76 37.47 -7.23
CA PRO A 36 19.33 37.74 -7.23
C PRO A 36 18.59 36.49 -7.71
N GLY A 37 17.94 35.81 -6.79
CA GLY A 37 17.19 34.59 -7.10
C GLY A 37 16.56 33.93 -5.88
N SER A 38 16.17 34.72 -4.88
CA SER A 38 15.30 34.23 -3.82
C SER A 38 13.92 33.99 -4.42
N VAL A 39 13.56 32.72 -4.61
CA VAL A 39 12.18 32.29 -4.74
C VAL A 39 11.41 32.93 -3.57
N PRO A 40 10.27 33.60 -3.80
CA PRO A 40 9.53 34.23 -2.71
C PRO A 40 9.22 33.17 -1.67
N GLY A 41 9.60 33.43 -0.42
CA GLY A 41 9.31 32.55 0.70
C GLY A 41 7.84 32.17 0.66
N VAL A 42 7.59 30.89 0.40
CA VAL A 42 6.30 30.29 0.74
C VAL A 42 6.20 30.48 2.25
N ASN A 43 5.31 31.37 2.68
CA ASN A 43 4.86 31.41 4.05
C ASN A 43 4.41 29.98 4.40
N SER A 44 5.30 29.20 5.03
CA SER A 44 4.99 27.91 5.61
C SER A 44 4.21 28.17 6.90
N GLN A 45 3.01 28.75 6.77
CA GLN A 45 1.99 28.55 7.78
C GLN A 45 1.80 27.04 7.86
N LEU A 46 2.03 26.46 9.02
CA LEU A 46 1.91 25.03 9.31
C LEU A 46 0.55 24.49 8.81
N GLN A 47 0.53 24.03 7.56
CA GLN A 47 -0.53 23.22 7.00
C GLN A 47 -0.22 21.80 7.48
N GLY A 48 -0.71 21.44 8.66
CA GLY A 48 -0.55 20.06 9.18
C GLY A 48 -1.12 19.05 8.19
N GLY A 49 -0.69 17.80 8.26
CA GLY A 49 -1.12 16.74 7.34
C GLY A 49 -2.23 15.84 7.87
N LEU A 50 -3.04 15.31 6.95
CA LEU A 50 -3.94 14.19 7.16
C LEU A 50 -3.34 12.94 6.50
N VAL A 51 -3.00 11.92 7.28
CA VAL A 51 -2.50 10.64 6.78
C VAL A 51 -3.59 9.59 6.92
N VAL A 52 -3.89 8.86 5.86
CA VAL A 52 -4.90 7.79 5.84
C VAL A 52 -4.21 6.49 5.48
N PHE A 53 -4.09 5.58 6.46
CA PHE A 53 -3.76 4.19 6.19
C PHE A 53 -4.99 3.53 5.58
N SER A 54 -4.86 3.05 4.35
CA SER A 54 -5.97 2.53 3.55
C SER A 54 -5.55 1.25 2.83
N GLY A 55 -6.45 0.27 2.83
CA GLY A 55 -6.41 -0.86 1.91
C GLY A 55 -7.24 -0.62 0.65
N GLY A 56 -7.65 -1.73 0.04
CA GLY A 56 -8.39 -1.81 -1.22
C GLY A 56 -9.79 -1.18 -1.25
N SER A 57 -10.75 -1.88 -1.86
CA SER A 57 -11.98 -1.25 -2.40
C SER A 57 -12.90 -0.59 -1.37
N ALA A 58 -12.89 -1.00 -0.11
CA ALA A 58 -13.80 -0.47 0.92
C ALA A 58 -13.58 1.03 1.15
N ALA A 59 -12.32 1.46 1.23
CA ALA A 59 -11.96 2.85 1.46
C ALA A 59 -12.21 3.76 0.24
N ASN A 60 -12.53 3.21 -0.94
CA ASN A 60 -12.84 4.02 -2.13
C ASN A 60 -14.17 4.77 -2.01
N ASN A 61 -15.07 4.31 -1.14
CA ASN A 61 -16.34 4.98 -0.88
C ASN A 61 -16.17 6.18 0.07
N LEU A 62 -15.02 6.29 0.74
CA LEU A 62 -14.74 7.33 1.75
C LEU A 62 -13.77 8.42 1.24
N VAL A 63 -13.30 8.31 0.00
CA VAL A 63 -12.36 9.28 -0.60
C VAL A 63 -12.90 10.70 -0.48
N ASP A 64 -14.16 10.89 -0.89
CA ASP A 64 -14.79 12.19 -0.89
C ASP A 64 -14.87 12.74 0.55
N VAL A 65 -15.13 11.89 1.56
CA VAL A 65 -15.17 12.30 2.98
C VAL A 65 -13.81 12.86 3.42
N PHE A 66 -12.72 12.18 3.10
CA PHE A 66 -11.37 12.64 3.47
C PHE A 66 -10.97 13.91 2.71
N GLU A 67 -11.38 14.06 1.45
CA GLU A 67 -11.18 15.29 0.69
C GLU A 67 -11.92 16.48 1.31
N HIS A 68 -13.16 16.29 1.76
CA HIS A 68 -13.90 17.34 2.46
C HIS A 68 -13.22 17.73 3.78
N VAL A 69 -12.79 16.75 4.59
CA VAL A 69 -12.07 17.01 5.85
C VAL A 69 -10.76 17.75 5.58
N ARG A 70 -10.06 17.39 4.50
CA ARG A 70 -8.85 18.07 4.04
C ARG A 70 -9.14 19.53 3.69
N ASP A 71 -10.14 19.77 2.86
CA ASP A 71 -10.48 21.12 2.40
C ASP A 71 -10.93 22.02 3.55
N ALA A 72 -11.72 21.49 4.48
CA ALA A 72 -12.14 22.21 5.68
C ALA A 72 -10.98 22.60 6.61
N ASN A 73 -9.83 21.92 6.50
CA ASN A 73 -8.65 22.15 7.34
C ASN A 73 -7.46 22.75 6.60
N GLN A 74 -7.57 22.91 5.28
CA GLN A 74 -6.50 23.39 4.39
C GLN A 74 -5.18 22.62 4.62
N CYS A 75 -5.28 21.29 4.74
CA CYS A 75 -4.16 20.38 4.98
C CYS A 75 -3.74 19.61 3.72
N THR A 76 -2.61 18.91 3.82
CA THR A 76 -2.23 17.86 2.85
C THR A 76 -2.96 16.56 3.19
N LEU A 77 -3.18 15.71 2.18
CA LEU A 77 -3.80 14.39 2.33
C LEU A 77 -2.88 13.32 1.75
N SER A 78 -2.38 12.41 2.58
CA SER A 78 -1.51 11.32 2.15
C SER A 78 -2.18 9.97 2.42
N TYR A 79 -2.42 9.20 1.36
CA TYR A 79 -2.87 7.82 1.46
C TYR A 79 -1.67 6.88 1.53
N VAL A 80 -1.56 6.11 2.60
CA VAL A 80 -0.54 5.06 2.75
C VAL A 80 -1.17 3.73 2.38
N ILE A 81 -0.64 3.08 1.35
CA ILE A 81 -1.21 1.88 0.73
C ILE A 81 -0.24 0.69 0.90
N PRO A 82 -0.70 -0.46 1.43
CA PRO A 82 0.12 -1.66 1.50
C PRO A 82 0.44 -2.19 0.09
N ILE A 83 1.53 -2.92 -0.04
CA ILE A 83 2.00 -3.46 -1.33
C ILE A 83 2.28 -4.98 -1.29
N SER A 84 1.69 -5.67 -0.31
CA SER A 84 1.86 -7.11 -0.09
C SER A 84 0.81 -7.98 -0.78
N ASP A 85 -0.15 -7.36 -1.49
CA ASP A 85 -1.20 -8.07 -2.23
C ASP A 85 -0.60 -8.93 -3.35
N ASN A 86 -0.87 -10.23 -3.32
CA ASN A 86 -0.44 -11.21 -4.31
C ASN A 86 -1.62 -11.93 -5.00
N GLY A 87 -2.85 -11.45 -4.83
CA GLY A 87 -4.07 -12.05 -5.37
C GLY A 87 -4.59 -11.43 -6.68
N GLY A 88 -5.62 -12.07 -7.24
CA GLY A 88 -6.45 -11.53 -8.33
C GLY A 88 -5.66 -11.11 -9.58
N SER A 89 -5.97 -9.95 -10.16
CA SER A 89 -5.28 -9.47 -11.38
C SER A 89 -3.83 -9.01 -11.17
N SER A 90 -3.33 -9.04 -9.93
CA SER A 90 -1.93 -8.76 -9.60
C SER A 90 -1.10 -10.05 -9.62
N SER A 91 -1.71 -11.21 -9.38
CA SER A 91 -1.00 -12.50 -9.25
C SER A 91 -0.22 -12.88 -10.50
N GLU A 92 -0.86 -12.78 -11.67
CA GLU A 92 -0.24 -13.10 -12.97
C GLU A 92 0.92 -12.15 -13.32
N ILE A 93 0.78 -10.87 -12.97
CA ILE A 93 1.85 -9.87 -13.12
C ILE A 93 3.03 -10.20 -12.21
N ILE A 94 2.76 -10.51 -10.93
CA ILE A 94 3.80 -10.84 -9.96
C ILE A 94 4.50 -12.14 -10.37
N ARG A 95 3.77 -13.13 -10.88
CA ARG A 95 4.33 -14.38 -11.37
C ARG A 95 5.34 -14.16 -12.50
N VAL A 96 4.96 -13.40 -13.53
CA VAL A 96 5.79 -13.23 -14.73
C VAL A 96 6.87 -12.16 -14.56
N PHE A 97 6.58 -11.05 -13.88
CA PHE A 97 7.49 -9.90 -13.80
C PHE A 97 8.06 -9.65 -12.41
N GLY A 98 7.56 -10.33 -11.37
CA GLY A 98 7.83 -10.01 -9.99
C GLY A 98 7.32 -8.61 -9.62
N GLY A 99 7.63 -8.18 -8.40
CA GLY A 99 7.34 -6.83 -7.95
C GLY A 99 6.28 -6.70 -6.88
N PRO A 100 6.00 -5.47 -6.46
CA PRO A 100 5.03 -5.19 -5.40
C PRO A 100 3.59 -5.47 -5.86
N GLY A 101 2.70 -5.70 -4.91
CA GLY A 101 1.25 -5.64 -5.13
C GLY A 101 0.83 -4.22 -5.51
N ILE A 102 0.36 -4.04 -6.75
CA ILE A 102 0.07 -2.72 -7.32
C ILE A 102 -1.42 -2.37 -7.38
N GLY A 103 -2.30 -3.34 -7.12
CA GLY A 103 -3.74 -3.23 -7.37
C GLY A 103 -4.42 -2.10 -6.60
N ASP A 104 -4.08 -1.97 -5.31
CA ASP A 104 -4.66 -0.97 -4.41
C ASP A 104 -4.15 0.44 -4.72
N VAL A 105 -2.85 0.57 -5.02
CA VAL A 105 -2.24 1.84 -5.46
C VAL A 105 -2.91 2.35 -6.74
N ARG A 106 -3.03 1.48 -7.75
CA ARG A 106 -3.75 1.79 -9.00
C ARG A 106 -5.19 2.22 -8.69
N SER A 107 -5.93 1.43 -7.90
CA SER A 107 -7.33 1.73 -7.59
C SER A 107 -7.50 3.09 -6.93
N ARG A 108 -6.59 3.45 -6.00
CA ARG A 108 -6.61 4.74 -5.32
C ARG A 108 -6.34 5.90 -6.28
N LEU A 109 -5.31 5.80 -7.11
CA LEU A 109 -4.96 6.83 -8.09
C LEU A 109 -6.12 7.11 -9.06
N VAL A 110 -6.75 6.06 -9.58
CA VAL A 110 -7.89 6.19 -10.50
C VAL A 110 -9.13 6.77 -9.80
N ARG A 111 -9.33 6.48 -8.51
CA ARG A 111 -10.45 7.03 -7.73
C ARG A 111 -10.29 8.52 -7.41
N LEU A 112 -9.05 9.02 -7.40
CA LEU A 112 -8.70 10.43 -7.19
C LEU A 112 -8.72 11.28 -8.46
N ILE A 113 -9.07 10.69 -9.62
CA ILE A 113 -9.33 11.48 -10.83
C ILE A 113 -10.45 12.49 -10.54
N PRO A 114 -10.26 13.79 -10.80
CA PRO A 114 -11.27 14.81 -10.51
C PRO A 114 -12.61 14.52 -11.19
N ASN A 115 -13.69 14.49 -10.41
CA ASN A 115 -15.06 14.37 -10.91
C ASN A 115 -15.60 15.77 -11.27
N ASN A 116 -15.20 16.29 -12.43
CA ASN A 116 -15.55 17.63 -12.93
C ASN A 116 -16.29 17.60 -14.27
N ASP A 117 -16.98 16.49 -14.57
CA ASP A 117 -17.68 16.22 -15.85
C ASP A 117 -16.81 16.41 -17.12
N ASN A 118 -15.48 16.45 -16.97
CA ASN A 118 -14.56 16.52 -18.10
C ASN A 118 -14.56 15.15 -18.83
N PRO A 119 -14.91 15.11 -20.13
CA PRO A 119 -14.95 13.88 -20.92
C PRO A 119 -13.63 13.10 -20.88
N GLU A 120 -12.48 13.79 -20.87
CA GLU A 120 -11.17 13.13 -20.82
C GLU A 120 -10.94 12.43 -19.47
N ASN A 121 -11.36 13.04 -18.36
CA ASN A 121 -11.23 12.44 -17.03
C ASN A 121 -12.08 11.17 -16.92
N ILE A 122 -13.30 11.20 -17.47
CA ILE A 122 -14.19 10.04 -17.55
C ILE A 122 -13.56 8.94 -18.40
N ALA A 123 -13.01 9.29 -19.57
CA ALA A 123 -12.34 8.33 -20.45
C ALA A 123 -11.11 7.69 -19.80
N ILE A 124 -10.24 8.47 -19.16
CA ILE A 124 -9.07 7.96 -18.42
C ILE A 124 -9.48 7.05 -17.28
N LYS A 125 -10.53 7.42 -16.53
CA LYS A 125 -11.08 6.60 -15.45
C LYS A 125 -11.61 5.27 -15.97
N ASN A 126 -12.32 5.27 -17.10
CA ASN A 126 -12.79 4.04 -17.74
C ASN A 126 -11.61 3.19 -18.24
N PHE A 127 -10.64 3.82 -18.90
CA PHE A 127 -9.45 3.16 -19.45
C PHE A 127 -8.67 2.38 -18.37
N PHE A 128 -8.34 3.02 -17.24
CA PHE A 128 -7.54 2.36 -16.21
C PHE A 128 -8.31 1.41 -15.30
N ASN A 129 -9.63 1.56 -15.19
CA ASN A 129 -10.49 0.57 -14.53
C ASN A 129 -10.82 -0.64 -15.41
N HIS A 130 -10.57 -0.53 -16.72
CA HIS A 130 -10.89 -1.58 -17.68
C HIS A 130 -10.17 -2.90 -17.34
N ARG A 131 -10.91 -3.99 -17.47
CA ARG A 131 -10.41 -5.36 -17.32
C ARG A 131 -10.68 -6.10 -18.62
N LEU A 132 -9.65 -6.77 -19.11
CA LEU A 132 -9.75 -7.61 -20.29
C LEU A 132 -10.72 -8.78 -20.03
N PRO A 133 -11.31 -9.36 -21.09
CA PRO A 133 -12.14 -10.55 -21.02
C PRO A 133 -11.49 -11.68 -20.24
N ARG A 134 -12.29 -12.54 -19.60
CA ARG A 134 -11.77 -13.72 -18.89
C ARG A 134 -11.34 -14.87 -19.82
N VAL A 135 -11.70 -14.78 -21.10
CA VAL A 135 -11.37 -15.79 -22.10
C VAL A 135 -10.08 -15.39 -22.81
N HIS A 136 -9.07 -16.26 -22.77
CA HIS A 136 -7.72 -15.98 -23.27
C HIS A 136 -7.68 -15.45 -24.72
N SER A 137 -8.43 -16.05 -25.66
CA SER A 137 -8.42 -15.62 -27.06
C SER A 137 -8.96 -14.19 -27.23
N SER A 138 -10.10 -13.88 -26.60
CA SER A 138 -10.70 -12.55 -26.61
C SER A 138 -9.84 -11.52 -25.89
N ALA A 139 -9.29 -11.88 -24.71
CA ALA A 139 -8.40 -11.01 -23.95
C ALA A 139 -7.16 -10.62 -24.74
N ARG A 140 -6.57 -11.59 -25.44
CA ARG A 140 -5.41 -11.36 -26.31
C ARG A 140 -5.78 -10.46 -27.49
N ALA A 141 -6.89 -10.72 -28.18
CA ALA A 141 -7.31 -9.91 -29.33
C ALA A 141 -7.52 -8.45 -28.92
N GLU A 142 -8.29 -8.23 -27.85
CA GLU A 142 -8.58 -6.89 -27.34
C GLU A 142 -7.32 -6.16 -26.84
N TRP A 143 -6.38 -6.87 -26.22
CA TRP A 143 -5.08 -6.31 -25.84
C TRP A 143 -4.32 -5.74 -27.04
N PHE A 144 -4.30 -6.44 -28.19
CA PHE A 144 -3.63 -5.94 -29.39
C PHE A 144 -4.38 -4.75 -30.01
N GLU A 145 -5.71 -4.73 -30.01
CA GLU A 145 -6.50 -3.56 -30.44
C GLU A 145 -6.18 -2.32 -29.60
N ILE A 146 -5.98 -2.49 -28.29
CA ILE A 146 -5.55 -1.41 -27.39
C ILE A 146 -4.15 -0.91 -27.77
N LEU A 147 -3.18 -1.81 -28.03
CA LEU A 147 -1.82 -1.43 -28.43
C LEU A 147 -1.74 -0.71 -29.78
N GLU A 148 -2.59 -1.12 -30.73
CA GLU A 148 -2.74 -0.53 -32.07
C GLU A 148 -3.52 0.80 -32.05
N ALA A 149 -4.06 1.19 -30.90
CA ALA A 149 -4.90 2.38 -30.72
C ALA A 149 -6.20 2.37 -31.53
N THR A 150 -6.72 1.18 -31.86
CA THR A 150 -7.97 0.99 -32.60
C THR A 150 -9.16 0.76 -31.68
N HIS A 151 -8.91 0.36 -30.43
CA HIS A 151 -9.97 0.10 -29.45
C HIS A 151 -10.70 1.39 -29.00
N PRO A 152 -12.04 1.40 -28.86
CA PRO A 152 -12.83 2.58 -28.44
C PRO A 152 -12.48 3.17 -27.06
N LEU A 153 -11.73 2.44 -26.24
CA LEU A 153 -11.25 2.97 -24.94
C LEU A 153 -10.37 4.21 -25.09
N TRP A 154 -9.78 4.44 -26.27
CA TRP A 154 -9.00 5.63 -26.56
C TRP A 154 -9.84 6.87 -26.89
N ASP A 155 -11.14 6.70 -27.09
CA ASP A 155 -12.04 7.80 -27.40
C ASP A 155 -12.03 8.83 -26.26
N HIS A 156 -12.02 10.11 -26.63
CA HIS A 156 -11.95 11.26 -25.70
C HIS A 156 -10.68 11.38 -24.85
N ILE A 157 -9.66 10.55 -25.07
CA ILE A 157 -8.31 10.75 -24.49
C ILE A 157 -7.49 11.62 -25.45
N SER A 158 -6.89 12.72 -24.95
CA SER A 158 -6.07 13.60 -25.78
C SER A 158 -4.86 12.88 -26.39
N SER A 159 -4.43 13.33 -27.56
CA SER A 159 -3.28 12.75 -28.28
C SER A 159 -2.01 12.63 -27.41
N PRO A 160 -1.58 13.67 -26.64
CA PRO A 160 -0.39 13.53 -25.81
C PRO A 160 -0.51 12.45 -24.73
N LYS A 161 -1.66 12.37 -24.03
CA LYS A 161 -1.89 11.33 -23.02
C LYS A 161 -2.00 9.95 -23.66
N ARG A 162 -2.68 9.84 -24.80
CA ARG A 162 -2.80 8.58 -25.55
C ARG A 162 -1.43 8.03 -25.94
N GLU A 163 -0.58 8.83 -26.57
CA GLU A 163 0.75 8.37 -26.99
C GLU A 163 1.63 8.02 -25.79
N LEU A 164 1.57 8.80 -24.70
CA LEU A 164 2.28 8.49 -23.46
C LEU A 164 1.82 7.16 -22.87
N ILE A 165 0.51 6.96 -22.68
CA ILE A 165 -0.03 5.71 -22.11
C ILE A 165 0.35 4.53 -23.00
N ARG A 166 0.13 4.66 -24.31
CA ARG A 166 0.41 3.61 -25.30
C ARG A 166 1.88 3.23 -25.35
N SER A 167 2.81 4.19 -25.20
CA SER A 167 4.25 3.90 -25.17
C SER A 167 4.65 2.99 -23.99
N ILE A 168 4.03 3.19 -22.83
CA ILE A 168 4.25 2.37 -21.63
C ILE A 168 3.62 0.98 -21.80
N LEU A 169 2.41 0.90 -22.36
CA LEU A 169 1.76 -0.38 -22.66
C LEU A 169 2.58 -1.21 -23.66
N ASN A 170 3.17 -0.57 -24.68
CA ASN A 170 4.08 -1.23 -25.62
C ASN A 170 5.38 -1.70 -24.94
N SER A 171 5.93 -0.88 -24.02
CA SER A 171 7.10 -1.27 -23.23
C SER A 171 6.81 -2.51 -22.37
N PHE A 172 5.64 -2.57 -21.72
CA PHE A 172 5.19 -3.77 -21.03
C PHE A 172 5.08 -4.97 -21.98
N ASN A 173 4.45 -4.79 -23.15
CA ASN A 173 4.26 -5.87 -24.12
C ASN A 173 5.61 -6.46 -24.58
N LEU A 174 6.61 -5.60 -24.83
CA LEU A 174 7.96 -6.02 -25.14
C LEU A 174 8.57 -6.85 -24.00
N GLU A 175 8.43 -6.40 -22.76
CA GLU A 175 8.91 -7.14 -21.59
C GLU A 175 8.20 -8.49 -21.40
N ALA A 176 6.91 -8.58 -21.75
CA ALA A 176 6.13 -9.83 -21.74
C ALA A 176 6.67 -10.81 -22.79
N VAL A 177 6.91 -10.33 -24.01
CA VAL A 177 7.46 -11.16 -25.11
C VAL A 177 8.87 -11.67 -24.78
N LYS A 178 9.73 -10.83 -24.20
CA LYS A 178 11.09 -11.24 -23.76
C LYS A 178 11.09 -12.36 -22.72
N ARG A 179 10.07 -12.39 -21.85
CA ARG A 179 9.90 -13.41 -20.79
C ARG A 179 9.12 -14.63 -21.23
N MET A 180 8.57 -14.62 -22.44
CA MET A 180 7.83 -15.76 -22.98
C MET A 180 8.75 -16.99 -23.06
N ARG A 181 8.22 -18.13 -22.61
CA ARG A 181 8.82 -19.47 -22.70
C ARG A 181 7.79 -20.45 -23.25
N PRO A 182 8.20 -21.57 -23.85
CA PRO A 182 7.25 -22.62 -24.24
C PRO A 182 6.40 -23.13 -23.06
N SER A 183 6.97 -23.13 -21.85
CA SER A 183 6.33 -23.58 -20.61
C SER A 183 5.58 -22.48 -19.84
N SER A 184 5.82 -21.19 -20.15
CA SER A 184 5.22 -20.07 -19.41
C SER A 184 5.03 -18.85 -20.30
N ARG A 185 3.81 -18.33 -20.32
CA ARG A 185 3.44 -17.10 -21.03
C ARG A 185 2.62 -16.22 -20.10
N PHE A 186 2.60 -14.93 -20.38
CA PHE A 186 1.69 -14.00 -19.72
C PHE A 186 0.26 -14.24 -20.22
N ASP A 187 -0.66 -14.50 -19.30
CA ASP A 187 -2.09 -14.60 -19.56
C ASP A 187 -2.77 -13.23 -19.34
N TYR A 188 -3.40 -12.72 -20.40
CA TYR A 188 -4.13 -11.45 -20.36
C TYR A 188 -5.55 -11.59 -19.80
N SER A 189 -6.02 -12.82 -19.54
CA SER A 189 -7.38 -13.10 -19.10
C SER A 189 -7.73 -12.39 -17.79
N GLY A 190 -8.72 -11.48 -17.82
CA GLY A 190 -9.13 -10.72 -16.63
C GLY A 190 -8.12 -9.67 -16.16
N ALA A 191 -7.01 -9.47 -16.89
CA ALA A 191 -5.98 -8.52 -16.52
C ALA A 191 -6.50 -7.08 -16.55
N SER A 192 -6.07 -6.27 -15.59
CA SER A 192 -6.44 -4.86 -15.56
C SER A 192 -5.45 -4.01 -16.34
N ILE A 193 -5.96 -3.17 -17.23
CA ILE A 193 -5.14 -2.25 -18.03
C ILE A 193 -4.33 -1.31 -17.14
N GLY A 194 -4.91 -0.79 -16.05
CA GLY A 194 -4.17 0.03 -15.10
C GLY A 194 -3.04 -0.70 -14.37
N ASN A 195 -3.20 -1.99 -14.07
CA ASN A 195 -2.12 -2.79 -13.48
C ASN A 195 -1.00 -3.02 -14.49
N ILE A 196 -1.37 -3.34 -15.74
CA ILE A 196 -0.42 -3.52 -16.84
C ILE A 196 0.37 -2.22 -17.07
N PHE A 197 -0.31 -1.08 -17.13
CA PHE A 197 0.33 0.23 -17.27
C PHE A 197 1.31 0.52 -16.14
N LEU A 198 0.88 0.38 -14.88
CA LEU A 198 1.72 0.70 -13.73
C LEU A 198 2.94 -0.24 -13.63
N THR A 199 2.78 -1.51 -14.01
CA THR A 199 3.89 -2.46 -14.14
C THR A 199 4.84 -2.06 -15.26
N GLY A 200 4.31 -1.72 -16.44
CA GLY A 200 5.09 -1.25 -17.57
C GLY A 200 5.92 -0.01 -17.23
N ALA A 201 5.31 0.96 -16.55
CA ALA A 201 5.98 2.18 -16.11
C ALA A 201 7.08 1.89 -15.09
N ARG A 202 6.85 0.98 -14.14
CA ARG A 202 7.88 0.52 -13.18
C ARG A 202 9.05 -0.13 -13.91
N LEU A 203 8.78 -1.06 -14.83
CA LEU A 203 9.83 -1.76 -15.57
C LEU A 203 10.64 -0.81 -16.47
N PHE A 204 9.96 0.14 -17.11
CA PHE A 204 10.58 1.14 -17.97
C PHE A 204 11.49 2.10 -17.17
N THR A 205 11.01 2.59 -16.02
CA THR A 205 11.75 3.55 -15.20
C THR A 205 12.73 2.92 -14.21
N GLY A 206 12.58 1.62 -13.94
CA GLY A 206 13.26 0.94 -12.84
C GLY A 206 12.84 1.42 -11.44
N SER A 207 11.72 2.17 -11.32
CA SER A 207 11.27 2.75 -10.05
C SER A 207 9.76 2.71 -9.91
N PHE A 208 9.27 2.04 -8.85
CA PHE A 208 7.85 2.01 -8.55
C PHE A 208 7.29 3.39 -8.19
N GLU A 209 8.06 4.22 -7.47
CA GLU A 209 7.62 5.59 -7.17
C GLU A 209 7.49 6.47 -8.42
N ALA A 210 8.40 6.33 -9.38
CA ALA A 210 8.31 7.04 -10.65
C ALA A 210 7.08 6.60 -11.45
N ALA A 211 6.73 5.32 -11.40
CA ALA A 211 5.53 4.78 -12.02
C ALA A 211 4.24 5.36 -11.40
N ILE A 212 4.19 5.45 -10.06
CA ILE A 212 3.10 6.09 -9.31
C ILE A 212 2.99 7.57 -9.69
N TYR A 213 4.11 8.29 -9.73
CA TYR A 213 4.15 9.69 -10.14
C TYR A 213 3.59 9.88 -11.56
N LEU A 214 4.03 9.06 -12.51
CA LEU A 214 3.56 9.11 -13.89
C LEU A 214 2.04 8.89 -13.98
N LEU A 215 1.52 7.85 -13.34
CA LEU A 215 0.07 7.58 -13.34
C LEU A 215 -0.70 8.70 -12.63
N SER A 216 -0.19 9.22 -11.51
CA SER A 216 -0.77 10.35 -10.78
C SER A 216 -0.89 11.59 -11.64
N SER A 217 0.13 11.91 -12.44
CA SER A 217 0.12 13.03 -13.38
C SER A 217 -0.89 12.83 -14.51
N ILE A 218 -0.99 11.62 -15.08
CA ILE A 218 -1.97 11.29 -16.14
C ILE A 218 -3.39 11.42 -15.60
N CYS A 219 -3.63 10.96 -14.37
CA CYS A 219 -4.89 11.04 -13.65
C CYS A 219 -5.23 12.46 -13.14
N ALA A 220 -4.32 13.43 -13.28
CA ALA A 220 -4.46 14.79 -12.78
C ALA A 220 -4.83 14.84 -11.29
N VAL A 221 -4.21 13.96 -10.48
CA VAL A 221 -4.42 13.93 -9.03
C VAL A 221 -3.95 15.28 -8.44
N PRO A 222 -4.74 15.94 -7.57
CA PRO A 222 -4.39 17.24 -7.00
C PRO A 222 -3.06 17.21 -6.23
N GLU A 223 -2.24 18.27 -6.35
CA GLU A 223 -0.88 18.34 -5.78
C GLU A 223 -0.82 18.16 -4.25
N ARG A 224 -1.90 18.51 -3.54
CA ARG A 224 -2.01 18.36 -2.08
C ARG A 224 -2.41 16.95 -1.65
N ILE A 225 -2.69 16.06 -2.60
CA ILE A 225 -2.99 14.64 -2.37
C ILE A 225 -1.81 13.80 -2.83
N SER A 226 -1.38 12.86 -2.00
CA SER A 226 -0.34 11.89 -2.36
C SER A 226 -0.83 10.47 -2.11
N VAL A 227 -0.48 9.56 -3.02
CA VAL A 227 -0.65 8.11 -2.84
C VAL A 227 0.74 7.52 -2.64
N LEU A 228 1.01 7.04 -1.44
CA LEU A 228 2.32 6.58 -1.01
C LEU A 228 2.28 5.07 -0.80
N PRO A 229 3.13 4.29 -1.49
CA PRO A 229 3.27 2.88 -1.16
C PRO A 229 3.98 2.77 0.20
N ALA A 230 3.51 1.87 1.06
CA ALA A 230 4.05 1.68 2.40
C ALA A 230 5.56 1.32 2.38
N LEU A 231 5.99 0.65 1.30
CA LEU A 231 7.37 0.31 0.99
C LEU A 231 7.79 0.92 -0.34
N ASN A 232 9.01 1.45 -0.41
CA ASN A 232 9.63 1.83 -1.68
C ASN A 232 10.47 0.64 -2.18
N THR A 233 9.91 -0.15 -3.09
CA THR A 233 10.59 -1.34 -3.62
C THR A 233 10.11 -1.71 -5.02
N ASN A 234 11.03 -2.33 -5.78
CA ASN A 234 10.72 -2.96 -7.05
C ASN A 234 10.47 -4.46 -6.93
N PHE A 235 10.58 -5.05 -5.74
CA PHE A 235 10.49 -6.48 -5.50
C PHE A 235 9.22 -6.87 -4.76
N ALA A 236 8.80 -8.12 -4.94
CA ALA A 236 7.71 -8.69 -4.16
C ALA A 236 8.15 -8.85 -2.69
N HIS A 237 7.30 -8.40 -1.78
CA HIS A 237 7.46 -8.61 -0.35
C HIS A 237 6.21 -9.28 0.17
N HIS A 238 6.38 -10.38 0.88
CA HIS A 238 5.28 -11.21 1.34
C HIS A 238 5.10 -11.03 2.83
N ILE A 239 3.86 -11.18 3.29
CA ILE A 239 3.51 -11.18 4.71
C ILE A 239 3.19 -12.60 5.16
N ALA A 240 3.38 -12.86 6.45
CA ALA A 240 2.93 -14.06 7.12
C ALA A 240 2.08 -13.69 8.35
N ALA A 241 1.10 -14.54 8.65
CA ALA A 241 0.26 -14.45 9.83
C ALA A 241 0.58 -15.60 10.79
N GLY A 242 0.77 -15.28 12.06
CA GLY A 242 0.84 -16.26 13.14
C GLY A 242 -0.48 -16.24 13.89
N LEU A 243 -1.11 -17.41 14.01
CA LEU A 243 -2.36 -17.59 14.73
C LEU A 243 -2.08 -17.90 16.21
N LYS A 244 -3.09 -17.72 17.09
CA LYS A 244 -2.95 -17.98 18.53
C LYS A 244 -2.62 -19.44 18.87
N ASP A 245 -2.98 -20.38 18.00
CA ASP A 245 -2.68 -21.82 18.15
C ASP A 245 -1.24 -22.18 17.72
N GLY A 246 -0.47 -21.21 17.21
CA GLY A 246 0.89 -21.39 16.71
C GLY A 246 0.98 -21.70 15.20
N THR A 247 -0.15 -21.83 14.50
CA THR A 247 -0.19 -22.02 13.04
C THR A 247 0.35 -20.78 12.32
N ILE A 248 1.14 -20.99 11.26
CA ILE A 248 1.67 -19.91 10.42
C ILE A 248 1.11 -20.03 9.00
N ILE A 249 0.52 -18.94 8.50
CA ILE A 249 0.00 -18.82 7.13
C ILE A 249 0.88 -17.80 6.38
N THR A 250 1.35 -18.16 5.19
CA THR A 250 2.25 -17.32 4.38
C THR A 250 1.56 -16.83 3.12
N GLY A 251 1.70 -15.54 2.80
CA GLY A 251 1.12 -14.92 1.62
C GLY A 251 -0.22 -14.25 1.93
N GLN A 252 -0.41 -13.02 1.46
CA GLN A 252 -1.61 -12.25 1.75
C GLN A 252 -2.87 -12.95 1.24
N ASN A 253 -2.84 -13.48 0.02
CA ASN A 253 -3.98 -14.19 -0.55
C ASN A 253 -4.38 -15.39 0.31
N ASP A 254 -3.45 -16.21 0.81
CA ASP A 254 -3.82 -17.35 1.66
C ASP A 254 -4.35 -16.93 3.04
N ILE A 255 -3.92 -15.76 3.54
CA ILE A 255 -4.47 -15.14 4.77
C ILE A 255 -5.91 -14.67 4.54
N SER A 256 -6.26 -14.16 3.36
CA SER A 256 -7.64 -13.70 3.06
C SER A 256 -8.53 -14.75 2.39
N HIS A 257 -7.98 -15.69 1.62
CA HIS A 257 -8.67 -16.67 0.77
C HIS A 257 -7.79 -17.94 0.62
N PRO A 258 -8.01 -19.00 1.44
CA PRO A 258 -7.14 -20.17 1.42
C PRO A 258 -7.43 -21.03 0.19
N SER A 259 -6.39 -21.39 -0.56
CA SER A 259 -6.50 -22.32 -1.69
C SER A 259 -6.13 -23.73 -1.21
N VAL A 260 -7.07 -24.48 -0.60
CA VAL A 260 -6.84 -25.85 -0.05
C VAL A 260 -5.78 -25.84 1.09
N PRO A 261 -5.77 -26.75 2.09
CA PRO A 261 -4.94 -26.56 3.28
C PRO A 261 -3.45 -26.67 2.95
N THR A 262 -2.75 -25.54 2.86
CA THR A 262 -1.29 -25.52 2.78
C THR A 262 -0.76 -25.93 4.15
N ARG A 263 -0.37 -27.21 4.26
CA ARG A 263 0.24 -27.78 5.47
C ARG A 263 1.42 -26.89 5.89
N ALA A 264 1.41 -26.49 7.16
CA ALA A 264 2.38 -25.62 7.82
C ALA A 264 3.83 -25.91 7.40
N VAL A 265 4.62 -24.85 7.21
CA VAL A 265 6.08 -24.95 7.04
C VAL A 265 6.67 -25.59 8.31
N PRO A 266 7.40 -26.72 8.24
CA PRO A 266 8.01 -27.31 9.42
C PRO A 266 9.23 -26.49 9.84
N GLY A 267 9.26 -26.04 11.09
CA GLY A 267 10.42 -25.29 11.59
C GLY A 267 10.48 -25.01 13.09
N SER A 268 10.37 -26.04 13.94
CA SER A 268 11.15 -26.16 15.20
C SER A 268 10.90 -27.53 15.85
N GLY A 269 11.66 -28.54 15.43
CA GLY A 269 11.57 -29.90 15.98
C GLY A 269 12.57 -30.84 15.32
N LEU A 270 13.28 -31.62 16.13
CA LEU A 270 14.40 -32.49 15.77
C LEU A 270 14.18 -33.30 14.48
N ILE A 271 15.17 -33.22 13.58
CA ILE A 271 15.23 -33.96 12.31
C ILE A 271 15.24 -35.46 12.60
N THR A 272 14.21 -36.17 12.16
CA THR A 272 14.22 -37.64 12.06
C THR A 272 14.35 -38.01 10.58
N PRO A 273 15.32 -38.85 10.18
CA PRO A 273 15.53 -39.18 8.76
C PRO A 273 14.50 -40.22 8.32
N GLY A 274 13.43 -39.77 7.66
CA GLY A 274 12.40 -40.62 7.07
C GLY A 274 11.93 -40.04 5.74
N VAL A 275 12.26 -40.77 4.67
CA VAL A 275 11.89 -40.59 3.26
C VAL A 275 10.66 -39.71 3.02
N GLN A 276 10.86 -38.50 2.48
CA GLN A 276 9.79 -37.69 1.88
C GLN A 276 9.78 -37.95 0.37
N THR A 277 8.73 -38.60 -0.12
CA THR A 277 8.39 -38.61 -1.55
C THR A 277 7.95 -37.20 -1.96
N PRO A 278 8.51 -36.64 -3.05
CA PRO A 278 8.11 -35.32 -3.54
C PRO A 278 6.68 -35.37 -4.08
N VAL A 279 5.87 -34.38 -3.71
CA VAL A 279 4.51 -34.20 -4.24
C VAL A 279 4.62 -33.79 -5.72
N PRO A 280 3.98 -34.50 -6.68
CA PRO A 280 4.22 -34.34 -8.12
C PRO A 280 4.04 -32.92 -8.69
N GLU A 281 3.10 -32.14 -8.15
CA GLU A 281 2.83 -30.76 -8.60
C GLU A 281 3.99 -29.80 -8.32
N THR A 282 4.74 -30.02 -7.23
CA THR A 282 5.86 -29.14 -6.83
C THR A 282 7.02 -29.24 -7.81
N GLU A 283 7.25 -30.43 -8.37
CA GLU A 283 8.32 -30.69 -9.36
C GLU A 283 8.00 -30.10 -10.75
N GLU A 284 6.72 -29.89 -11.08
CA GLU A 284 6.34 -29.22 -12.33
C GLU A 284 6.58 -27.71 -12.27
N HIS A 285 6.28 -27.07 -11.14
CA HIS A 285 6.54 -25.64 -10.92
C HIS A 285 8.03 -25.30 -10.82
N ASP A 286 8.89 -26.23 -10.41
CA ASP A 286 10.35 -26.06 -10.43
C ASP A 286 10.93 -26.01 -11.86
N LYS A 287 10.19 -26.47 -12.88
CA LYS A 287 10.58 -26.38 -14.30
C LYS A 287 10.19 -25.06 -14.96
N VAL A 288 9.46 -24.19 -14.25
CA VAL A 288 8.96 -22.92 -14.77
C VAL A 288 9.91 -21.78 -14.36
N GLU A 289 10.65 -21.22 -15.32
CA GLU A 289 11.49 -20.03 -15.14
C GLU A 289 10.65 -18.74 -15.05
N ASP A 290 9.84 -18.62 -14.00
CA ASP A 290 9.09 -17.40 -13.68
C ASP A 290 9.95 -16.42 -12.84
N ALA A 291 9.43 -15.24 -12.48
CA ALA A 291 10.18 -14.22 -11.73
C ALA A 291 10.51 -14.60 -10.27
N ASN A 292 10.30 -15.86 -9.89
CA ASN A 292 10.57 -16.37 -8.55
C ASN A 292 12.05 -16.71 -8.39
N LEU A 293 12.64 -16.38 -7.23
CA LEU A 293 14.01 -16.79 -6.92
C LEU A 293 14.08 -18.31 -6.70
N PRO A 294 15.17 -18.99 -7.11
CA PRO A 294 15.39 -20.40 -6.80
C PRO A 294 15.24 -20.66 -5.30
N GLY A 295 14.47 -21.67 -4.92
CA GLY A 295 14.23 -22.02 -3.50
C GLY A 295 13.15 -21.19 -2.79
N SER A 296 12.41 -20.31 -3.48
CA SER A 296 11.27 -19.58 -2.90
C SER A 296 10.20 -20.53 -2.35
N LEU A 297 9.45 -20.16 -1.31
CA LEU A 297 8.39 -21.00 -0.74
C LEU A 297 7.34 -21.39 -1.80
N PRO A 298 6.96 -22.69 -1.93
CA PRO A 298 5.97 -23.11 -2.91
C PRO A 298 4.61 -22.40 -2.80
N SER A 299 4.17 -22.07 -1.58
CA SER A 299 2.94 -21.32 -1.31
C SER A 299 2.92 -19.95 -1.99
N LEU A 300 4.09 -19.30 -2.11
CA LEU A 300 4.23 -17.99 -2.74
C LEU A 300 4.30 -18.06 -4.27
N ARG A 301 4.55 -19.24 -4.84
CA ARG A 301 4.70 -19.44 -6.29
C ARG A 301 3.40 -19.78 -7.00
N ARG A 302 2.36 -20.20 -6.26
CA ARG A 302 1.07 -20.60 -6.83
C ARG A 302 0.28 -19.36 -7.29
N PRO A 303 -0.19 -19.31 -8.54
CA PRO A 303 -1.04 -18.21 -8.99
C PRO A 303 -2.40 -18.29 -8.29
N ALA A 304 -2.73 -17.28 -7.52
CA ALA A 304 -4.04 -17.11 -6.89
C ALA A 304 -5.04 -16.56 -7.92
N ILE A 305 -5.66 -17.46 -8.70
CA ILE A 305 -6.56 -17.11 -9.83
C ILE A 305 -8.03 -17.03 -9.39
N VAL A 306 -8.44 -17.78 -8.36
CA VAL A 306 -9.84 -17.84 -7.90
C VAL A 306 -10.04 -16.91 -6.71
N PHE A 307 -10.78 -15.82 -6.94
CA PHE A 307 -11.15 -14.84 -5.93
C PHE A 307 -12.67 -14.91 -5.73
N SER A 308 -13.12 -15.41 -4.57
CA SER A 308 -14.51 -15.32 -4.13
C SER A 308 -14.52 -14.77 -2.71
N LYS A 309 -15.29 -13.71 -2.48
CA LYS A 309 -15.51 -13.10 -1.15
C LYS A 309 -16.73 -13.67 -0.43
N ASP A 310 -17.47 -14.56 -1.08
CA ASP A 310 -18.80 -14.97 -0.63
C ASP A 310 -18.79 -16.30 0.14
N ASP A 311 -17.73 -17.10 0.02
CA ASP A 311 -17.55 -18.40 0.68
C ASP A 311 -16.16 -18.47 1.34
N GLU A 312 -15.97 -17.76 2.44
CA GLU A 312 -14.74 -17.80 3.22
C GLU A 312 -14.92 -18.70 4.44
N GLU A 313 -14.22 -19.82 4.50
CA GLU A 313 -14.09 -20.60 5.73
C GLU A 313 -13.33 -19.77 6.78
N ASP A 314 -13.81 -19.83 8.02
CA ASP A 314 -13.16 -19.22 9.16
C ASP A 314 -11.74 -19.75 9.36
N LEU A 315 -10.86 -18.89 9.87
CA LEU A 315 -9.53 -19.34 10.30
C LEU A 315 -9.65 -20.25 11.54
N PRO A 316 -8.77 -21.27 11.68
CA PRO A 316 -8.84 -22.20 12.80
C PRO A 316 -8.60 -21.53 14.17
N SER A 317 -7.97 -20.36 14.17
CA SER A 317 -7.79 -19.54 15.36
C SER A 317 -7.57 -18.07 14.95
N ARG A 318 -7.75 -17.14 15.89
CA ARG A 318 -7.50 -15.70 15.67
C ARG A 318 -6.04 -15.46 15.27
N ILE A 319 -5.81 -14.48 14.40
CA ILE A 319 -4.47 -13.97 14.10
C ILE A 319 -3.91 -13.27 15.36
N ASP A 320 -2.71 -13.65 15.79
CA ASP A 320 -1.97 -13.00 16.88
C ASP A 320 -1.09 -11.85 16.35
N ARG A 321 -0.39 -12.06 15.23
CA ARG A 321 0.47 -11.04 14.61
C ARG A 321 0.71 -11.26 13.12
N ILE A 322 1.16 -10.21 12.44
CA ILE A 322 1.59 -10.21 11.03
C ILE A 322 3.04 -9.70 10.95
N TRP A 323 3.86 -10.29 10.09
CA TRP A 323 5.22 -9.82 9.81
C TRP A 323 5.60 -10.03 8.34
N TYR A 324 6.65 -9.34 7.89
CA TYR A 324 7.20 -9.55 6.54
C TYR A 324 8.14 -10.74 6.51
N ILE A 325 8.10 -11.50 5.43
CA ILE A 325 9.01 -12.61 5.16
C ILE A 325 9.78 -12.38 3.86
N ASN A 326 11.00 -12.90 3.80
CA ASN A 326 11.70 -13.06 2.53
C ASN A 326 11.08 -14.22 1.72
N PRO A 327 11.46 -14.39 0.44
CA PRO A 327 10.95 -15.48 -0.39
C PRO A 327 11.21 -16.89 0.19
N TYR A 328 12.14 -17.05 1.12
CA TYR A 328 12.47 -18.32 1.79
C TYR A 328 11.68 -18.56 3.09
N GLY A 329 10.75 -17.67 3.45
CA GLY A 329 9.91 -17.81 4.64
C GLY A 329 10.52 -17.26 5.93
N GLN A 330 11.70 -16.65 5.87
CA GLN A 330 12.34 -16.08 7.05
C GLN A 330 11.77 -14.69 7.33
N GLU A 331 11.49 -14.40 8.61
CA GLU A 331 11.08 -13.08 9.06
C GLU A 331 12.13 -12.02 8.73
N ILE A 332 11.68 -10.92 8.15
CA ILE A 332 12.51 -9.76 7.81
C ILE A 332 11.85 -8.49 8.34
N ARG A 333 12.70 -7.53 8.72
CA ARG A 333 12.26 -6.24 9.23
C ARG A 333 12.66 -5.13 8.30
N ILE A 334 11.68 -4.57 7.61
CA ILE A 334 11.88 -3.65 6.49
C ILE A 334 11.55 -2.22 6.96
N PRO A 335 12.37 -1.22 6.62
CA PRO A 335 12.01 0.18 6.83
C PRO A 335 10.82 0.59 5.95
N ALA A 336 9.93 1.42 6.49
CA ALA A 336 8.89 2.04 5.69
C ALA A 336 9.48 2.98 4.64
N ASN A 337 8.67 3.31 3.64
CA ASN A 337 8.99 4.35 2.68
C ASN A 337 9.29 5.67 3.42
N PRO A 338 10.46 6.32 3.20
CA PRO A 338 10.79 7.60 3.81
C PRO A 338 9.71 8.67 3.64
N ARG A 339 9.04 8.72 2.49
CA ARG A 339 7.96 9.69 2.23
C ARG A 339 6.74 9.46 3.13
N VAL A 340 6.50 8.21 3.55
CA VAL A 340 5.46 7.89 4.53
C VAL A 340 5.86 8.41 5.91
N LEU A 341 7.13 8.27 6.29
CA LEU A 341 7.63 8.80 7.56
C LEU A 341 7.57 10.33 7.59
N ASP A 342 7.95 11.00 6.49
CA ASP A 342 7.85 12.47 6.36
C ASP A 342 6.39 12.94 6.46
N ALA A 343 5.47 12.22 5.81
CA ALA A 343 4.05 12.51 5.87
C ALA A 343 3.50 12.33 7.31
N LEU A 344 3.92 11.29 8.03
CA LEU A 344 3.51 11.05 9.41
C LEU A 344 4.08 12.10 10.37
N GLN A 345 5.35 12.50 10.21
CA GLN A 345 5.98 13.53 11.05
C GLN A 345 5.31 14.91 10.89
N SER A 346 4.81 15.22 9.70
CA SER A 346 4.06 16.46 9.44
C SER A 346 2.56 16.33 9.71
N ALA A 347 2.06 15.13 10.03
CA ALA A 347 0.65 14.88 10.25
C ALA A 347 0.17 15.33 11.63
N ASN A 348 -0.98 16.01 11.64
CA ASN A 348 -1.73 16.28 12.87
C ASN A 348 -2.83 15.24 13.12
N THR A 349 -3.16 14.45 12.08
CA THR A 349 -4.21 13.45 12.11
C THR A 349 -3.78 12.23 11.29
N VAL A 350 -3.87 11.06 11.91
CA VAL A 350 -3.72 9.74 11.29
C VAL A 350 -5.07 9.05 11.36
N ILE A 351 -5.52 8.52 10.23
CA ILE A 351 -6.74 7.72 10.13
C ILE A 351 -6.36 6.30 9.74
N TYR A 352 -6.77 5.33 10.55
CA TYR A 352 -6.84 3.93 10.17
C TYR A 352 -8.22 3.71 9.56
N CYS A 353 -8.26 3.65 8.22
CA CYS A 353 -9.50 3.58 7.45
C CYS A 353 -10.11 2.17 7.49
N ILE A 354 -11.36 2.04 7.04
CA ILE A 354 -12.00 0.74 6.86
C ILE A 354 -11.23 -0.14 5.86
N GLY A 355 -11.16 -1.43 6.15
CA GLY A 355 -10.44 -2.43 5.36
C GLY A 355 -10.06 -3.64 6.22
N SER A 356 -9.61 -4.71 5.58
CA SER A 356 -9.18 -5.92 6.29
C SER A 356 -8.04 -5.57 7.25
N LEU A 357 -8.22 -5.87 8.53
CA LEU A 357 -7.32 -5.41 9.58
C LEU A 357 -5.89 -5.92 9.31
N PHE A 358 -5.74 -7.24 9.14
CA PHE A 358 -4.45 -7.91 9.11
C PHE A 358 -3.77 -7.91 7.74
N THR A 359 -4.54 -7.79 6.65
CA THR A 359 -3.98 -7.78 5.29
C THR A 359 -3.94 -6.41 4.62
N SER A 360 -4.64 -5.39 5.17
CA SER A 360 -4.60 -4.02 4.65
C SER A 360 -3.92 -3.02 5.59
N LEU A 361 -4.32 -2.98 6.85
CA LEU A 361 -3.83 -1.95 7.79
C LEU A 361 -2.50 -2.36 8.43
N ILE A 362 -2.50 -3.49 9.13
CA ILE A 362 -1.36 -3.98 9.91
C ILE A 362 -0.06 -4.09 9.08
N PRO A 363 -0.06 -4.55 7.81
CA PRO A 363 1.17 -4.64 7.02
C PRO A 363 1.87 -3.28 6.85
N SER A 364 1.13 -2.18 6.82
CA SER A 364 1.72 -0.83 6.76
C SER A 364 2.25 -0.37 8.12
N LEU A 365 1.69 -0.86 9.22
CA LEU A 365 2.00 -0.42 10.58
C LEU A 365 3.20 -1.13 11.21
N VAL A 366 3.45 -2.39 10.83
CA VAL A 366 4.60 -3.18 11.33
C VAL A 366 5.95 -2.73 10.76
N LEU A 367 5.93 -1.92 9.69
CA LEU A 367 7.14 -1.43 9.04
C LEU A 367 7.97 -0.55 9.98
N LYS A 368 9.29 -0.74 9.98
CA LYS A 368 10.19 -0.04 10.89
C LYS A 368 10.07 1.47 10.70
N GLY A 369 9.88 2.18 11.81
CA GLY A 369 9.75 3.64 11.89
C GLY A 369 8.31 4.15 11.95
N VAL A 370 7.33 3.36 11.49
CA VAL A 370 5.92 3.79 11.45
C VAL A 370 5.35 3.96 12.85
N GLY A 371 5.54 2.98 13.73
CA GLY A 371 5.02 3.05 15.09
C GLY A 371 5.60 4.21 15.89
N ASP A 372 6.88 4.55 15.66
CA ASP A 372 7.52 5.69 16.29
C ASP A 372 6.95 7.02 15.79
N ALA A 373 6.74 7.15 14.48
CA ALA A 373 6.15 8.34 13.87
C ALA A 373 4.68 8.54 14.30
N ILE A 374 3.92 7.47 14.49
CA ILE A 374 2.53 7.51 14.98
C ILE A 374 2.47 7.87 16.46
N ALA A 375 3.43 7.43 17.28
CA ALA A 375 3.41 7.56 18.74
C ALA A 375 3.40 9.01 19.27
N SER A 376 3.56 10.03 18.42
CA SER A 376 3.51 11.45 18.80
C SER A 376 2.22 11.81 19.54
N PRO A 377 2.27 12.41 20.75
CA PRO A 377 1.07 12.76 21.52
C PRO A 377 0.27 13.91 20.88
N LEU A 378 0.87 14.69 19.97
CA LEU A 378 0.23 15.82 19.30
C LEU A 378 -0.65 15.39 18.11
N THR A 379 -0.49 14.15 17.65
CA THR A 379 -1.19 13.60 16.49
C THR A 379 -2.45 12.88 16.97
N ARG A 380 -3.61 13.20 16.37
CA ARG A 380 -4.85 12.43 16.57
C ARG A 380 -4.76 11.12 15.79
N LYS A 381 -5.10 9.98 16.40
CA LYS A 381 -5.10 8.68 15.72
C LYS A 381 -6.50 8.08 15.77
N ILE A 382 -7.18 8.13 14.65
CA ILE A 382 -8.60 7.82 14.54
C ILE A 382 -8.72 6.47 13.85
N LEU A 383 -9.25 5.47 14.55
CA LEU A 383 -9.64 4.20 13.96
C LEU A 383 -11.11 4.29 13.51
N ILE A 384 -11.37 4.04 12.24
CA ILE A 384 -12.72 3.81 11.72
C ILE A 384 -12.92 2.30 11.66
N LEU A 385 -13.74 1.75 12.56
CA LEU A 385 -13.97 0.30 12.63
C LEU A 385 -14.69 -0.23 11.39
N ASN A 386 -14.49 -1.51 11.08
CA ASN A 386 -15.24 -2.16 10.02
C ASN A 386 -16.72 -2.31 10.41
N GLY A 387 -17.61 -2.27 9.42
CA GLY A 387 -19.05 -2.48 9.64
C GLY A 387 -19.46 -3.94 9.82
N SER A 388 -18.54 -4.86 9.52
CA SER A 388 -18.68 -6.29 9.78
C SER A 388 -17.32 -6.88 10.15
N VAL A 389 -17.31 -7.92 10.98
CA VAL A 389 -16.16 -8.82 11.10
C VAL A 389 -16.03 -9.67 9.84
N ASP A 390 -14.79 -9.94 9.44
CA ASP A 390 -14.40 -10.89 8.40
C ASP A 390 -13.61 -12.06 9.03
N ARG A 391 -13.26 -13.07 8.22
CA ARG A 391 -12.51 -14.25 8.69
C ARG A 391 -11.17 -13.93 9.36
N GLU A 392 -10.51 -12.82 8.99
CA GLU A 392 -9.23 -12.40 9.58
C GLU A 392 -9.43 -11.92 11.02
N THR A 393 -10.63 -11.41 11.30
CA THR A 393 -11.03 -10.84 12.60
C THR A 393 -11.83 -11.82 13.47
N GLY A 394 -11.68 -13.11 13.19
CA GLY A 394 -12.00 -14.22 14.08
C GLY A 394 -12.93 -15.25 13.45
N PRO A 395 -12.87 -16.51 13.93
CA PRO A 395 -13.94 -17.47 13.69
C PRO A 395 -15.23 -17.01 14.38
N ALA A 396 -16.38 -17.42 13.85
CA ALA A 396 -17.70 -16.90 14.25
C ALA A 396 -18.06 -17.11 15.73
N ASP A 397 -17.41 -18.04 16.41
CA ASP A 397 -17.57 -18.35 17.84
C ASP A 397 -16.79 -17.39 18.75
N GLU A 398 -15.68 -16.84 18.28
CA GLU A 398 -14.83 -15.89 19.01
C GLU A 398 -14.49 -14.66 18.14
N PRO A 399 -15.45 -13.80 17.76
CA PRO A 399 -15.20 -12.64 16.91
C PRO A 399 -14.47 -11.51 17.66
N MET A 400 -13.57 -10.80 16.98
CA MET A 400 -12.84 -9.66 17.55
C MET A 400 -13.79 -8.50 17.90
N SER A 401 -13.59 -7.94 19.09
CA SER A 401 -14.21 -6.71 19.56
C SER A 401 -13.48 -5.48 19.01
N GLY A 402 -14.07 -4.28 19.19
CA GLY A 402 -13.39 -3.03 18.86
C GLY A 402 -12.08 -2.85 19.64
N LEU A 403 -11.98 -3.37 20.87
CA LEU A 403 -10.74 -3.31 21.65
C LEU A 403 -9.66 -4.21 21.04
N ASP A 404 -10.04 -5.38 20.53
CA ASP A 404 -9.10 -6.29 19.85
C ASP A 404 -8.49 -5.63 18.59
N PHE A 405 -9.26 -4.82 17.86
CA PHE A 405 -8.75 -4.02 16.73
C PHE A 405 -7.72 -2.98 17.21
N VAL A 406 -8.01 -2.28 18.30
CA VAL A 406 -7.08 -1.32 18.90
C VAL A 406 -5.80 -2.01 19.37
N ALA A 407 -5.93 -3.17 20.04
CA ALA A 407 -4.81 -3.97 20.50
C ALA A 407 -3.92 -4.38 19.32
N ALA A 408 -4.49 -4.89 18.22
CA ALA A 408 -3.74 -5.27 17.03
C ALA A 408 -2.94 -4.10 16.44
N ILE A 409 -3.53 -2.90 16.35
CA ILE A 409 -2.84 -1.69 15.88
C ILE A 409 -1.70 -1.28 16.83
N ALA A 410 -1.96 -1.28 18.14
CA ALA A 410 -0.97 -0.94 19.16
C ALA A 410 0.21 -1.95 19.18
N HIS A 411 -0.10 -3.23 19.02
CA HIS A 411 0.89 -4.30 18.88
C HIS A 411 1.76 -4.09 17.64
N ALA A 412 1.15 -3.85 16.48
CA ALA A 412 1.89 -3.61 15.24
C ALA A 412 2.80 -2.38 15.32
N CYS A 413 2.32 -1.29 15.93
CA CYS A 413 3.13 -0.09 16.13
C CYS A 413 4.27 -0.32 17.13
N SER A 414 4.06 -1.12 18.17
CA SER A 414 5.13 -1.46 19.13
C SER A 414 6.17 -2.41 18.52
N ASP A 415 5.73 -3.37 17.70
CA ASP A 415 6.61 -4.26 16.93
C ASP A 415 7.47 -3.49 15.90
N SER A 416 6.86 -2.51 15.22
CA SER A 416 7.57 -1.56 14.36
C SER A 416 8.73 -0.86 15.08
N ARG A 417 8.59 -0.61 16.39
CA ARG A 417 9.60 -0.02 17.29
C ARG A 417 10.53 -1.07 17.92
N GLY A 418 10.20 -2.36 17.82
CA GLY A 418 10.97 -3.47 18.39
C GLY A 418 10.78 -3.58 19.89
N LEU A 419 9.62 -3.13 20.36
CA LEU A 419 9.20 -3.17 21.75
C LEU A 419 8.27 -4.37 21.97
N PRO A 420 8.16 -4.87 23.21
CA PRO A 420 7.21 -5.92 23.54
C PRO A 420 5.76 -5.46 23.30
N LYS A 421 4.82 -6.42 23.36
CA LYS A 421 3.38 -6.12 23.26
C LYS A 421 3.02 -5.09 24.36
N PRO A 422 2.40 -3.95 24.00
CA PRO A 422 2.02 -2.91 24.95
C PRO A 422 0.91 -3.40 25.88
N SER A 423 0.86 -2.87 27.10
CA SER A 423 -0.28 -3.05 27.99
C SER A 423 -1.47 -2.18 27.52
N GLU A 424 -2.68 -2.50 27.99
CA GLU A 424 -3.90 -1.83 27.51
C GLU A 424 -3.90 -0.32 27.76
N ASP A 425 -3.27 0.15 28.83
CA ASP A 425 -3.12 1.59 29.15
C ASP A 425 -2.26 2.33 28.11
N GLU A 426 -1.38 1.63 27.39
CA GLU A 426 -0.56 2.20 26.33
C GLU A 426 -1.28 2.26 24.98
N TYR A 427 -2.46 1.63 24.82
CA TYR A 427 -3.19 1.61 23.55
C TYR A 427 -3.54 3.01 23.05
N CYS A 428 -3.88 3.93 23.97
CA CYS A 428 -4.20 5.33 23.65
C CYS A 428 -3.06 6.07 22.93
N ARG A 429 -1.82 5.60 23.08
CA ARG A 429 -0.65 6.14 22.39
C ARG A 429 -0.76 6.00 20.88
N TYR A 430 -1.35 4.91 20.41
CA TYR A 430 -1.45 4.54 18.99
C TYR A 430 -2.86 4.72 18.42
N VAL A 431 -3.90 4.65 19.25
CA VAL A 431 -5.29 4.93 18.86
C VAL A 431 -5.92 5.85 19.90
N SER A 432 -6.22 7.09 19.53
CA SER A 432 -6.84 8.04 20.47
C SER A 432 -8.36 8.15 20.30
N HIS A 433 -8.90 7.83 19.12
CA HIS A 433 -10.33 7.88 18.86
C HIS A 433 -10.79 6.65 18.08
N VAL A 434 -11.99 6.18 18.36
CA VAL A 434 -12.67 5.12 17.62
C VAL A 434 -14.00 5.63 17.08
N ILE A 435 -14.20 5.52 15.78
CA ILE A 435 -15.47 5.76 15.11
C ILE A 435 -16.07 4.41 14.74
N TYR A 436 -17.29 4.13 15.20
CA TYR A 436 -17.91 2.82 15.04
C TYR A 436 -19.38 2.93 14.62
N ILE A 437 -19.90 1.88 14.00
CA ILE A 437 -21.33 1.66 13.80
C ILE A 437 -21.80 0.52 14.70
N GLU A 438 -23.07 0.53 15.08
CA GLU A 438 -23.69 -0.60 15.78
C GLU A 438 -24.49 -1.44 14.79
N GLY A 439 -24.22 -2.73 14.79
CA GLY A 439 -24.92 -3.72 13.97
C GLY A 439 -24.63 -5.12 14.48
N PRO A 440 -25.43 -6.13 14.08
CA PRO A 440 -25.26 -7.51 14.52
C PRO A 440 -23.93 -8.12 14.07
N THR A 441 -23.41 -7.66 12.93
CA THR A 441 -22.13 -8.12 12.35
C THR A 441 -20.94 -7.25 12.75
N ALA A 442 -21.19 -6.07 13.32
CA ALA A 442 -20.13 -5.10 13.63
C ALA A 442 -19.37 -5.51 14.90
N PRO A 443 -18.06 -5.20 14.99
CA PRO A 443 -17.29 -5.41 16.21
C PRO A 443 -17.95 -4.73 17.41
N LYS A 444 -18.08 -5.46 18.53
CA LYS A 444 -18.67 -4.92 19.76
C LYS A 444 -17.75 -3.87 20.37
N VAL A 445 -18.31 -2.73 20.79
CA VAL A 445 -17.56 -1.61 21.40
C VAL A 445 -18.06 -1.36 22.81
N ASP A 446 -17.17 -1.50 23.81
CA ASP A 446 -17.43 -1.13 25.19
C ASP A 446 -16.96 0.30 25.48
N ARG A 447 -17.88 1.25 25.41
CA ARG A 447 -17.55 2.68 25.60
C ARG A 447 -16.98 2.99 26.98
N GLN A 448 -17.34 2.24 28.02
CA GLN A 448 -16.84 2.50 29.37
C GLN A 448 -15.38 2.10 29.50
N LEU A 449 -15.04 0.91 28.98
CA LEU A 449 -13.66 0.44 28.93
C LEU A 449 -12.77 1.37 28.09
N PHE A 450 -13.24 1.76 26.91
CA PHE A 450 -12.51 2.70 26.05
C PHE A 450 -12.23 4.05 26.74
N SER A 451 -13.22 4.59 27.47
CA SER A 451 -13.06 5.82 28.25
C SER A 451 -12.01 5.67 29.37
N GLN A 452 -12.00 4.53 30.06
CA GLN A 452 -10.99 4.23 31.10
C GLN A 452 -9.57 4.14 30.51
N LEU A 453 -9.43 3.65 29.28
CA LEU A 453 -8.17 3.59 28.56
C LEU A 453 -7.78 4.92 27.89
N GLY A 454 -8.58 5.98 28.04
CA GLY A 454 -8.30 7.29 27.42
C GLY A 454 -8.53 7.34 25.91
N ILE A 455 -9.43 6.50 25.39
CA ILE A 455 -9.78 6.42 23.97
C ILE A 455 -11.22 6.90 23.77
N ASP A 456 -11.40 7.94 22.95
CA ASP A 456 -12.70 8.55 22.72
C ASP A 456 -13.51 7.80 21.65
N CYS A 457 -14.71 7.35 22.01
CA CYS A 457 -15.60 6.61 21.10
C CYS A 457 -16.72 7.49 20.55
N THR A 458 -16.80 7.60 19.23
CA THR A 458 -17.88 8.28 18.50
C THR A 458 -18.70 7.28 17.69
N ARG A 459 -19.99 7.18 17.98
CA ARG A 459 -20.91 6.38 17.18
C ARG A 459 -21.32 7.15 15.92
N ALA A 460 -21.17 6.53 14.76
CA ALA A 460 -21.71 7.00 13.50
C ALA A 460 -22.93 6.17 13.09
N TYR A 461 -23.73 6.71 12.16
CA TYR A 461 -24.89 6.03 11.60
C TYR A 461 -24.62 5.59 10.17
N GLY A 462 -25.32 4.54 9.74
CA GLY A 462 -25.27 3.99 8.39
C GLY A 462 -26.67 3.84 7.78
N PRO A 463 -26.81 3.79 6.45
CA PRO A 463 -28.07 3.45 5.82
C PRO A 463 -28.55 2.08 6.29
N LYS A 464 -29.84 1.97 6.63
CA LYS A 464 -30.48 0.67 6.86
C LYS A 464 -30.67 0.01 5.49
N ASP A 465 -30.04 -1.14 5.27
CA ASP A 465 -30.33 -2.00 4.13
C ASP A 465 -31.71 -2.65 4.27
N GLY A 466 -32.23 -3.24 3.19
CA GLY A 466 -33.56 -3.87 3.15
C GLY A 466 -33.76 -5.04 4.13
N SER A 467 -32.68 -5.52 4.76
CA SER A 467 -32.69 -6.52 5.83
C SER A 467 -32.54 -5.94 7.25
N GLY A 468 -32.40 -4.61 7.38
CA GLY A 468 -32.23 -3.90 8.65
C GLY A 468 -30.87 -4.05 9.33
N ARG A 469 -29.88 -4.62 8.64
CA ARG A 469 -28.57 -5.05 9.15
C ARG A 469 -27.42 -4.04 9.04
N GLY A 470 -27.61 -2.87 8.44
CA GLY A 470 -26.71 -1.70 8.48
C GLY A 470 -25.22 -1.99 8.66
N GLY A 471 -24.43 -2.01 7.58
CA GLY A 471 -23.00 -2.36 7.61
C GLY A 471 -22.06 -1.38 6.91
N ARG A 472 -22.57 -0.21 6.51
CA ARG A 472 -21.80 0.83 5.81
C ARG A 472 -22.00 2.17 6.50
N TYR A 473 -20.95 2.97 6.56
CA TYR A 473 -21.03 4.34 7.06
C TYR A 473 -21.85 5.21 6.11
N ASP A 474 -22.74 6.03 6.66
CA ASP A 474 -23.28 7.16 5.91
C ASP A 474 -22.17 8.21 5.77
N SER A 475 -21.89 8.65 4.53
CA SER A 475 -20.78 9.55 4.25
C SER A 475 -20.90 10.88 4.98
N LYS A 476 -22.12 11.41 5.16
CA LYS A 476 -22.34 12.69 5.87
C LYS A 476 -22.15 12.52 7.37
N ALA A 477 -22.68 11.44 7.96
CA ALA A 477 -22.51 11.15 9.38
C ALA A 477 -21.03 10.93 9.73
N LEU A 478 -20.29 10.18 8.90
CA LEU A 478 -18.87 9.96 9.09
C LEU A 478 -18.06 11.26 8.90
N GLN A 479 -18.40 12.08 7.91
CA GLN A 479 -17.79 13.39 7.73
C GLN A 479 -17.96 14.27 8.97
N GLN A 480 -19.18 14.36 9.52
CA GLN A 480 -19.44 15.14 10.73
C GLN A 480 -18.66 14.62 11.94
N ALA A 481 -18.55 13.30 12.10
CA ALA A 481 -17.77 12.69 13.16
C ALA A 481 -16.26 12.98 13.02
N LEU A 482 -15.72 12.94 11.80
CA LEU A 482 -14.31 13.28 11.56
C LEU A 482 -14.05 14.78 11.79
N GLU A 483 -14.93 15.65 11.33
CA GLU A 483 -14.80 17.10 11.52
C GLU A 483 -14.90 17.51 13.00
N SER A 484 -15.71 16.82 13.80
CA SER A 484 -15.80 17.11 15.24
C SER A 484 -14.51 16.73 15.98
N ILE A 485 -13.84 15.66 15.57
CA ILE A 485 -12.58 15.18 16.15
C ILE A 485 -11.39 16.02 15.68
N VAL A 486 -11.26 16.24 14.38
CA VAL A 486 -10.15 17.00 13.77
C VAL A 486 -10.26 18.49 14.11
N GLY A 487 -11.49 19.00 14.21
CA GLY A 487 -11.80 20.42 14.33
C GLY A 487 -11.92 21.10 12.96
N ARG A 488 -12.52 22.30 12.93
CA ARG A 488 -12.55 23.20 11.76
C ARG A 488 -11.71 24.44 12.05
N LYS A 489 -10.68 24.73 11.26
CA LYS A 489 -9.85 25.95 11.44
C LYS A 489 -10.69 27.25 11.35
N ASP A 490 -11.74 27.27 10.51
CA ASP A 490 -12.56 28.47 10.27
C ASP A 490 -13.67 28.74 11.30
N SER A 491 -13.92 27.81 12.23
CA SER A 491 -15.02 27.95 13.18
C SER A 491 -14.82 29.04 14.25
N ARG A 492 -13.64 29.68 14.28
CA ARG A 492 -13.37 30.88 15.12
C ARG A 492 -13.96 32.18 14.56
N LEU A 493 -14.34 32.25 13.27
CA LEU A 493 -14.95 33.45 12.69
C LEU A 493 -16.48 33.51 12.91
N ASP A 494 -17.15 32.37 13.04
CA ASP A 494 -18.62 32.32 13.20
C ASP A 494 -19.12 32.42 14.66
N ARG A 495 -18.23 32.30 15.66
CA ARG A 495 -18.62 32.44 17.07
C ARG A 495 -18.73 33.89 17.56
N SER A 496 -18.43 34.89 16.72
CA SER A 496 -18.44 36.31 17.11
C SER A 496 -19.74 37.08 16.77
N ARG A 497 -20.86 36.39 16.47
CA ARG A 497 -22.17 37.04 16.21
C ARG A 497 -23.32 36.59 17.11
N ARG A 498 -23.02 36.11 18.32
CA ARG A 498 -24.02 35.98 19.39
C ARG A 498 -23.55 36.71 20.64
N ASN A 499 -23.70 38.03 20.62
CA ASN A 499 -23.76 38.83 21.84
C ASN A 499 -25.08 39.61 21.84
N THR A 500 -25.85 39.35 22.91
CA THR A 500 -26.68 40.29 23.67
C THR A 500 -27.67 41.18 22.91
N LEU A 501 -28.97 40.87 23.08
CA LEU A 501 -29.97 41.89 23.37
C LEU A 501 -30.88 41.36 24.48
N VAL A 502 -30.60 41.86 25.69
CA VAL A 502 -31.57 41.98 26.79
C VAL A 502 -32.45 43.18 26.43
N GLY A 503 -33.76 43.01 26.56
CA GLY A 503 -34.77 44.04 26.34
C GLY A 503 -36.15 43.43 26.45
#